data_AF-A0A433PLB4-F1
#
_entry.id   AF-A0A433PLB4-F1
#
_cell.length_a   1.000
_cell.length_b   1.000
_cell.length_c   1.000
_cell.angle_alpha   90.00
_cell.angle_beta   90.00
_cell.angle_gamma   90.00
#
_symmetry.space_group_name_H-M   'P 1'
#
loop_
_entity.id
_entity.type
_entity.pdbx_description
1 polymer ?
#
loop_
_entity_poly.entity_id
_entity_poly.type
_entity_poly.pdbx_seq_one_letter_code
_entity_poly.pdbx_strand_id
1 'polypeptide(L)'
;MEFATADERIKFREKINIIIITIYRDNPSGTTFLCLSLVLTLVSNILDHPNNPAFLSVKTKNPRIQSNLILVPGGVDLILELGFRRRVIEFEEKYVFEAMNETGLALLVIGKDALETSLRKAEERKVVAERLAKEEKDEEANRKKDVLLKIEDDKQRRKMRQERSKSRRGE
;
A
#
# COMPACT_ATOMS: atom_id res chain seq x y z
N MET A 1 34.36 16.81 11.37
CA MET A 1 33.33 15.76 11.24
C MET A 1 32.01 16.45 11.47
N GLU A 2 31.32 16.81 10.39
CA GLU A 2 30.11 17.64 10.44
C GLU A 2 28.89 16.73 10.61
N PHE A 3 28.30 16.75 11.81
CA PHE A 3 27.03 16.10 12.07
C PHE A 3 25.90 16.92 11.42
N ALA A 4 24.85 16.25 10.92
CA ALA A 4 23.64 16.96 10.51
C ALA A 4 23.12 17.82 11.68
N THR A 5 23.00 19.11 11.42
CA THR A 5 22.42 20.11 12.31
C THR A 5 20.97 19.78 12.62
N ALA A 6 20.44 20.33 13.72
CA ALA A 6 19.04 20.11 14.09
C ALA A 6 18.06 20.55 12.97
N ASP A 7 18.38 21.66 12.30
CA ASP A 7 17.61 22.18 11.17
C ASP A 7 17.62 21.23 9.96
N GLU A 8 18.76 20.65 9.62
CA GLU A 8 18.86 19.65 8.53
C GLU A 8 18.05 18.39 8.83
N ARG A 9 18.06 17.93 10.09
CA ARG A 9 17.25 16.78 10.53
C ARG A 9 15.75 17.04 10.42
N ILE A 10 15.30 18.26 10.78
CA ILE A 10 13.89 18.68 10.66
C ILE A 10 13.50 18.73 9.19
N LYS A 11 14.26 19.44 8.36
CA LYS A 11 14.02 19.56 6.91
C LYS A 11 13.98 18.20 6.22
N PHE A 12 14.88 17.30 6.59
CA PHE A 12 14.88 15.93 6.07
C PHE A 12 13.58 15.19 6.43
N ARG A 13 13.17 15.24 7.70
CA ARG A 13 11.92 14.61 8.14
C ARG A 13 10.70 15.20 7.42
N GLU A 14 10.65 16.50 7.21
CA GLU A 14 9.58 17.17 6.47
C GLU A 14 9.51 16.68 5.01
N LYS A 15 10.63 16.59 4.32
CA LYS A 15 10.68 16.05 2.95
C LYS A 15 10.18 14.61 2.87
N ILE A 16 10.63 13.74 3.78
CA ILE A 16 10.15 12.36 3.87
C ILE A 16 8.63 12.34 4.08
N ASN A 17 8.10 13.16 4.98
CA ASN A 17 6.66 13.23 5.22
C ASN A 17 5.88 13.72 3.99
N ILE A 18 6.39 14.70 3.25
CA ILE A 18 5.76 15.19 2.01
C ILE A 18 5.68 14.07 0.97
N ILE A 19 6.77 13.32 0.78
CA ILE A 19 6.78 12.18 -0.16
C ILE A 19 5.78 11.11 0.28
N ILE A 20 5.74 10.80 1.58
CA ILE A 20 4.78 9.83 2.14
C ILE A 20 3.34 10.30 1.90
N ILE A 21 3.04 11.59 2.06
CA ILE A 21 1.71 12.16 1.75
C ILE A 21 1.37 11.96 0.27
N THR A 22 2.32 12.18 -0.64
CA THR A 22 2.15 11.90 -2.07
C THR A 22 1.83 10.42 -2.32
N ILE A 23 2.56 9.49 -1.68
CA ILE A 23 2.28 8.05 -1.79
C ILE A 23 0.84 7.76 -1.33
N TYR A 24 0.41 8.30 -0.18
CA TYR A 24 -0.97 8.12 0.30
C TYR A 24 -2.03 8.67 -0.64
N ARG A 25 -1.76 9.83 -1.25
CA ARG A 25 -2.72 10.51 -2.13
C ARG A 25 -2.93 9.74 -3.43
N ASP A 26 -1.84 9.23 -3.99
CA ASP A 26 -1.81 8.72 -5.36
C ASP A 26 -1.96 7.19 -5.43
N ASN A 27 -2.08 6.50 -4.28
CA ASN A 27 -2.15 5.04 -4.21
C ASN A 27 -3.24 4.50 -3.28
N PRO A 28 -3.87 3.35 -3.61
CA PRO A 28 -4.75 2.63 -2.70
C PRO A 28 -4.03 2.22 -1.39
N SER A 29 -4.79 2.08 -0.30
CA SER A 29 -4.26 1.73 1.03
C SER A 29 -3.37 0.48 1.02
N GLY A 30 -3.74 -0.55 0.25
CA GLY A 30 -2.95 -1.78 0.12
C GLY A 30 -1.59 -1.55 -0.53
N THR A 31 -1.55 -0.82 -1.65
CA THR A 31 -0.30 -0.47 -2.36
C THR A 31 0.60 0.40 -1.48
N THR A 32 0.02 1.41 -0.82
CA THR A 32 0.74 2.26 0.13
C THR A 32 1.39 1.45 1.25
N PHE A 33 0.63 0.54 1.87
CA PHE A 33 1.15 -0.34 2.92
C PHE A 33 2.33 -1.18 2.42
N LEU A 34 2.18 -1.84 1.26
CA LEU A 34 3.23 -2.69 0.70
C LEU A 34 4.50 -1.90 0.36
N CYS A 35 4.35 -0.68 -0.15
CA CYS A 35 5.48 0.19 -0.45
C CYS A 35 6.21 0.62 0.82
N LEU A 36 5.52 1.18 1.80
CA LEU A 36 6.13 1.65 3.04
C LEU A 36 6.75 0.49 3.84
N SER A 37 6.10 -0.68 3.86
CA SER A 37 6.63 -1.89 4.50
C SER A 37 7.93 -2.36 3.85
N LEU A 38 8.00 -2.35 2.51
CA LEU A 38 9.19 -2.73 1.78
C LEU A 38 10.34 -1.75 2.04
N VAL A 39 10.09 -0.44 1.98
CA VAL A 39 11.11 0.57 2.25
C VAL A 39 11.61 0.48 3.69
N LEU A 40 10.73 0.31 4.67
CA LEU A 40 11.11 0.10 6.07
C LEU A 40 12.01 -1.13 6.23
N THR A 41 11.71 -2.22 5.51
CA THR A 41 12.54 -3.43 5.53
C THR A 41 13.94 -3.15 4.97
N LEU A 42 14.04 -2.44 3.85
CA LEU A 42 15.33 -2.08 3.24
C LEU A 42 16.17 -1.22 4.19
N VAL A 43 15.56 -0.18 4.76
CA VAL A 43 16.20 0.73 5.72
C VAL A 43 16.64 -0.02 6.99
N SER A 44 15.79 -0.88 7.54
CA SER A 44 16.12 -1.65 8.75
C SER A 44 17.27 -2.62 8.50
N ASN A 45 17.27 -3.33 7.37
CA ASN A 45 18.36 -4.24 7.03
C ASN A 45 19.72 -3.52 6.90
N ILE A 46 19.74 -2.29 6.37
CA ILE A 46 20.97 -1.49 6.30
C ILE A 46 21.43 -1.08 7.69
N LEU A 47 20.53 -0.63 8.56
CA LEU A 47 20.87 -0.20 9.92
C LEU A 47 21.31 -1.38 10.82
N ASP A 48 20.66 -2.54 10.68
CA ASP A 48 20.93 -3.74 11.48
C ASP A 48 22.20 -4.46 10.98
N HIS A 49 22.50 -4.35 9.69
CA HIS A 49 23.62 -5.03 9.04
C HIS A 49 24.39 -4.10 8.07
N PRO A 50 25.02 -3.03 8.56
CA PRO A 50 25.63 -1.98 7.72
C PRO A 50 26.80 -2.47 6.86
N ASN A 51 27.48 -3.54 7.30
CA ASN A 51 28.62 -4.11 6.60
C ASN A 51 28.24 -5.16 5.55
N ASN A 52 26.95 -5.48 5.40
CA ASN A 52 26.50 -6.48 4.44
C ASN A 52 26.17 -5.82 3.08
N PRO A 53 27.01 -6.00 2.04
CA PRO A 53 26.81 -5.36 0.74
C PRO A 53 25.51 -5.78 0.04
N ALA A 54 24.94 -6.93 0.40
CA ALA A 54 23.68 -7.40 -0.17
C ALA A 54 22.49 -6.50 0.16
N PHE A 55 22.52 -5.82 1.32
CA PHE A 55 21.44 -4.90 1.73
C PHE A 55 21.63 -3.48 1.20
N LEU A 56 22.82 -3.16 0.69
CA LEU A 56 23.14 -1.82 0.20
C LEU A 56 22.67 -1.60 -1.24
N SER A 57 22.12 -2.63 -1.88
CA SER A 57 21.64 -2.53 -3.26
C SER A 57 20.28 -3.17 -3.44
N VAL A 58 19.46 -2.52 -4.26
CA VAL A 58 18.12 -2.95 -4.61
C VAL A 58 18.07 -3.17 -6.12
N LYS A 59 17.87 -4.43 -6.52
CA LYS A 59 17.78 -4.81 -7.94
C LYS A 59 16.40 -4.46 -8.48
N THR A 60 16.35 -3.63 -9.52
CA THR A 60 15.09 -3.19 -10.15
C THR A 60 14.30 -4.32 -10.79
N LYS A 61 14.97 -5.38 -11.28
CA LYS A 61 14.34 -6.55 -11.88
C LYS A 61 13.63 -7.47 -10.89
N ASN A 62 13.81 -7.30 -9.58
CA ASN A 62 13.10 -8.13 -8.61
C ASN A 62 11.59 -7.83 -8.69
N PRO A 63 10.71 -8.81 -8.98
CA PRO A 63 9.29 -8.56 -9.19
C PRO A 63 8.61 -7.84 -8.02
N ARG A 64 8.99 -8.18 -6.78
CA ARG A 64 8.43 -7.56 -5.57
C ARG A 64 8.89 -6.11 -5.42
N ILE A 65 10.15 -5.82 -5.75
CA ILE A 65 10.67 -4.45 -5.77
C ILE A 65 9.98 -3.65 -6.88
N GLN A 66 9.81 -4.25 -8.05
CA GLN A 66 9.20 -3.59 -9.19
C GLN A 66 7.75 -3.19 -8.88
N SER A 67 6.93 -4.13 -8.40
CA SER A 67 5.51 -3.89 -8.11
C SER A 67 5.28 -3.00 -6.89
N ASN A 68 6.10 -3.12 -5.84
CA ASN A 68 5.83 -2.47 -4.56
C ASN A 68 6.67 -1.21 -4.34
N LEU A 69 7.60 -0.88 -5.22
CA LEU A 69 8.46 0.29 -5.05
C LEU A 69 8.66 1.09 -6.34
N ILE A 70 9.11 0.44 -7.42
CA ILE A 70 9.48 1.13 -8.65
C ILE A 70 8.25 1.68 -9.38
N LEU A 71 7.19 0.88 -9.48
CA LEU A 71 5.95 1.25 -10.15
C LEU A 71 4.97 2.03 -9.27
N VAL A 72 5.31 2.25 -8.00
CA VAL A 72 4.46 2.98 -7.05
C VAL A 72 4.78 4.47 -7.14
N PRO A 73 3.82 5.35 -7.52
CA PRO A 73 3.99 6.80 -7.44
C PRO A 73 4.55 7.25 -6.08
N GLY A 74 5.68 7.96 -6.10
CA GLY A 74 6.41 8.42 -4.91
C GLY A 74 7.34 7.39 -4.26
N GLY A 75 7.30 6.12 -4.67
CA GLY A 75 8.14 5.06 -4.09
C GLY A 75 9.63 5.23 -4.38
N VAL A 76 9.98 5.55 -5.63
CA VAL A 76 11.38 5.83 -6.01
C VAL A 76 11.89 7.11 -5.33
N ASP A 77 11.09 8.17 -5.31
CA ASP A 77 11.46 9.45 -4.69
C ASP A 77 11.80 9.25 -3.20
N LEU A 78 11.05 8.39 -2.52
CA LEU A 78 11.27 8.06 -1.11
C LEU A 78 12.64 7.43 -0.87
N ILE A 79 13.04 6.43 -1.66
CA ILE A 79 14.38 5.82 -1.49
C ILE A 79 15.50 6.76 -1.91
N LEU A 80 15.27 7.62 -2.91
CA LEU A 80 16.26 8.61 -3.32
C LEU A 80 16.53 9.61 -2.20
N GLU A 81 15.47 10.10 -1.54
CA GLU A 81 15.61 11.00 -0.39
C GLU A 81 16.31 10.29 0.79
N LEU A 82 16.01 9.00 1.04
CA LEU A 82 16.67 8.19 2.07
C LEU A 82 18.16 7.92 1.81
N GLY A 83 18.70 8.30 0.64
CA GLY A 83 20.12 8.19 0.33
C GLY A 83 20.49 7.10 -0.69
N PHE A 84 19.51 6.47 -1.34
CA PHE A 84 19.77 5.59 -2.48
C PHE A 84 20.06 6.41 -3.75
N ARG A 85 20.87 5.84 -4.64
CA ARG A 85 21.21 6.42 -5.94
C ARG A 85 21.09 5.36 -7.03
N ARG A 86 20.58 5.77 -8.19
CA ARG A 86 20.49 4.88 -9.36
C ARG A 86 21.88 4.64 -9.94
N ARG A 87 22.24 3.37 -10.12
CA ARG A 87 23.49 2.92 -10.74
C ARG A 87 23.21 1.82 -11.74
N VAL A 88 24.06 1.72 -12.77
CA VAL A 88 24.07 0.57 -13.69
C VAL A 88 25.30 -0.25 -13.34
N ILE A 89 25.09 -1.49 -12.87
CA ILE A 89 26.15 -2.42 -12.46
C ILE A 89 25.91 -3.72 -13.22
N GLU A 90 26.90 -4.19 -13.96
CA GLU A 90 26.80 -5.42 -14.79
C GLU A 90 25.64 -5.37 -15.79
N PHE A 91 25.43 -4.21 -16.42
CA PHE A 91 24.31 -3.95 -17.35
C PHE A 91 22.92 -4.08 -16.71
N GLU A 92 22.83 -4.06 -15.38
CA GLU A 92 21.58 -4.04 -14.64
C GLU A 92 21.42 -2.75 -13.85
N GLU A 93 20.24 -2.15 -13.93
CA GLU A 93 19.88 -1.01 -13.10
C GLU A 93 19.63 -1.45 -11.66
N LYS A 94 20.33 -0.80 -10.72
CA LYS A 94 20.23 -1.04 -9.28
C LYS A 94 20.14 0.31 -8.57
N TYR A 95 19.42 0.34 -7.45
CA TYR A 95 19.51 1.47 -6.51
C TYR A 95 20.48 1.10 -5.41
N VAL A 96 21.54 1.89 -5.25
CA VAL A 96 22.62 1.63 -4.28
C VAL A 96 22.55 2.68 -3.19
N PHE A 97 22.60 2.26 -1.92
CA PHE A 97 22.71 3.16 -0.78
C PHE A 97 24.14 3.69 -0.69
N GLU A 98 24.30 5.00 -0.88
CA GLU A 98 25.62 5.65 -0.92
C GLU A 98 25.89 6.52 0.32
N ALA A 99 24.88 6.76 1.16
CA ALA A 99 24.96 7.60 2.34
C ALA A 99 25.54 6.87 3.57
N MET A 100 26.65 6.14 3.38
CA MET A 100 27.30 5.31 4.41
C MET A 100 28.18 6.08 5.42
N ASN A 101 28.11 7.41 5.40
CA ASN A 101 28.77 8.23 6.42
C ASN A 101 27.87 8.38 7.66
N GLU A 102 28.45 8.85 8.77
CA GLU A 102 27.74 9.01 10.04
C GLU A 102 26.47 9.87 9.90
N THR A 103 26.56 10.95 9.12
CA THR A 103 25.43 11.85 8.84
C THR A 103 24.30 11.15 8.09
N GLY A 104 24.63 10.37 7.05
CA GLY A 104 23.68 9.61 6.26
C GLY A 104 22.99 8.53 7.08
N LEU A 105 23.72 7.80 7.93
CA LEU A 105 23.14 6.83 8.86
C LEU A 105 22.24 7.50 9.90
N ALA A 106 22.63 8.67 10.44
CA ALA A 106 21.78 9.42 11.36
C ALA A 106 20.47 9.89 10.71
N LEU A 107 20.50 10.35 9.45
CA LEU A 107 19.31 10.67 8.68
C LEU A 107 18.48 9.42 8.37
N LEU A 108 19.12 8.29 8.07
CA LEU A 108 18.46 7.02 7.82
C LEU A 108 17.66 6.54 9.05
N VAL A 109 18.17 6.75 10.26
CA VAL A 109 17.45 6.50 11.52
C VAL A 109 16.20 7.38 11.65
N ILE A 110 16.28 8.66 11.30
CA ILE A 110 15.12 9.57 11.28
C ILE A 110 14.10 9.11 10.24
N GLY A 111 14.57 8.68 9.07
CA GLY A 111 13.73 8.10 8.02
C GLY A 111 13.00 6.86 8.49
N LYS A 112 13.69 5.96 9.19
CA LYS A 112 13.10 4.75 9.80
C LYS A 112 11.96 5.11 10.75
N ASP A 113 12.15 6.04 11.68
CA ASP A 113 11.11 6.48 12.63
C ASP A 113 9.87 7.07 11.92
N ALA A 114 10.10 7.89 10.88
CA ALA A 114 9.01 8.44 10.06
C ALA A 114 8.24 7.33 9.31
N LEU A 115 8.96 6.32 8.79
CA LEU A 115 8.37 5.16 8.12
C LEU A 115 7.58 4.28 9.09
N GLU A 116 8.09 3.99 10.29
CA GLU A 116 7.38 3.19 11.31
C GLU A 116 6.07 3.86 11.74
N THR A 117 6.13 5.18 11.94
CA THR A 117 4.94 5.98 12.27
C THR A 117 3.92 5.95 11.13
N SER A 118 4.37 6.04 9.89
CA SER A 118 3.50 6.02 8.72
C SER A 118 2.95 4.61 8.43
N LEU A 119 3.75 3.57 8.64
CA LEU A 119 3.33 2.19 8.39
C LEU A 119 2.18 1.78 9.32
N ARG A 120 2.21 2.20 10.60
CA ARG A 120 1.08 2.01 11.53
C ARG A 120 -0.22 2.61 10.98
N LYS A 121 -0.16 3.86 10.49
CA LYS A 121 -1.30 4.53 9.86
C LYS A 121 -1.74 3.84 8.56
N ALA A 122 -0.81 3.32 7.77
CA ALA A 122 -1.12 2.59 6.55
C ALA A 122 -1.87 1.28 6.83
N GLU A 123 -1.45 0.54 7.86
CA GLU A 123 -2.12 -0.70 8.28
C GLU A 123 -3.54 -0.41 8.77
N GLU A 124 -3.73 0.59 9.62
CA GLU A 124 -5.07 1.02 10.07
C GLU A 124 -5.99 1.35 8.89
N ARG A 125 -5.51 2.14 7.92
CA ARG A 125 -6.26 2.50 6.71
C ARG A 125 -6.59 1.29 5.83
N LYS A 126 -5.66 0.35 5.72
CA LYS A 126 -5.86 -0.89 4.96
C LYS A 126 -6.96 -1.74 5.61
N VAL A 127 -6.91 -1.96 6.92
CA VAL A 127 -7.92 -2.73 7.66
C VAL A 127 -9.29 -2.08 7.54
N VAL A 128 -9.38 -0.75 7.68
CA VAL A 128 -10.65 -0.02 7.52
C VAL A 128 -11.19 -0.17 6.09
N ALA A 129 -10.34 -0.01 5.07
CA ALA A 129 -10.76 -0.15 3.68
C ALA A 129 -11.23 -1.57 3.35
N GLU A 130 -10.54 -2.60 3.86
CA GLU A 130 -10.94 -4.00 3.70
C GLU A 130 -12.29 -4.29 4.37
N ARG A 131 -12.54 -3.71 5.56
CA ARG A 131 -13.81 -3.85 6.26
C ARG A 131 -14.96 -3.22 5.46
N LEU A 132 -14.80 -1.98 5.01
CA LEU A 132 -15.81 -1.27 4.23
C LEU A 132 -16.10 -2.00 2.90
N ALA A 133 -15.06 -2.45 2.20
CA ALA A 133 -15.23 -3.19 0.95
C ALA A 133 -15.95 -4.54 1.15
N LYS A 134 -15.80 -5.16 2.32
CA LYS A 134 -16.54 -6.38 2.67
C LYS A 134 -18.01 -6.07 2.96
N GLU A 135 -18.27 -5.04 3.76
CA GLU A 135 -19.63 -4.59 4.09
C GLU A 135 -20.42 -4.23 2.82
N GLU A 136 -19.82 -3.48 1.88
CA GLU A 136 -20.46 -3.14 0.59
C GLU A 136 -20.83 -4.38 -0.24
N LYS A 137 -19.93 -5.38 -0.29
CA LYS A 137 -20.18 -6.64 -1.00
C LYS A 137 -21.31 -7.44 -0.36
N ASP A 138 -21.32 -7.51 0.97
CA ASP A 138 -22.35 -8.23 1.72
C ASP A 138 -23.72 -7.55 1.55
N GLU A 139 -23.78 -6.22 1.57
CA GLU A 139 -24.99 -5.46 1.26
C GLU A 139 -25.47 -5.70 -0.18
N GLU A 140 -24.58 -5.68 -1.16
CA GLU A 140 -24.95 -5.94 -2.56
C GLU A 140 -25.48 -7.36 -2.74
N ALA A 141 -24.86 -8.35 -2.09
CA ALA A 141 -25.32 -9.73 -2.09
C ALA A 141 -26.71 -9.87 -1.44
N ASN A 142 -26.95 -9.18 -0.33
CA ASN A 142 -28.25 -9.18 0.34
C ASN A 142 -29.33 -8.49 -0.51
N ARG A 143 -29.02 -7.34 -1.12
CA ARG A 143 -29.93 -6.67 -2.08
C ARG A 143 -30.33 -7.60 -3.24
N LYS A 144 -29.37 -8.35 -3.81
CA LYS A 144 -29.66 -9.32 -4.87
C LYS A 144 -30.56 -10.46 -4.39
N LYS A 145 -30.32 -10.99 -3.19
CA LYS A 145 -31.16 -12.05 -2.58
C LYS A 145 -32.60 -11.57 -2.36
N ASP A 146 -32.78 -10.36 -1.81
CA ASP A 146 -34.10 -9.80 -1.55
C ASP A 146 -34.90 -9.58 -2.83
N VAL A 147 -34.25 -9.14 -3.91
CA VAL A 147 -34.87 -9.01 -5.23
C VAL A 147 -35.30 -10.37 -5.77
N LEU A 148 -34.45 -11.40 -5.66
CA LEU A 148 -34.78 -12.76 -6.11
C LEU A 148 -35.96 -13.35 -5.33
N LEU A 149 -36.03 -13.15 -4.01
CA LEU A 149 -37.15 -13.59 -3.18
C LEU A 149 -38.46 -12.93 -3.61
N LYS A 150 -38.45 -11.61 -3.86
CA LYS A 150 -39.63 -10.88 -4.34
C LYS A 150 -40.12 -11.37 -5.71
N ILE A 151 -39.19 -11.71 -6.61
CA ILE A 151 -39.53 -12.26 -7.93
C ILE A 151 -40.19 -13.63 -7.78
N GLU A 152 -39.67 -14.49 -6.91
CA GLU A 152 -40.22 -15.83 -6.68
C GLU A 152 -41.61 -15.76 -6.05
N ASP A 153 -41.80 -14.89 -5.06
CA ASP A 153 -43.09 -14.62 -4.45
C ASP A 153 -44.13 -14.14 -5.47
N ASP A 154 -43.75 -13.24 -6.38
CA ASP A 154 -44.66 -12.75 -7.43
C ASP A 154 -45.01 -13.87 -8.44
N LYS A 155 -44.04 -14.73 -8.82
CA LYS A 155 -44.31 -15.92 -9.65
C LYS A 155 -45.30 -16.87 -8.98
N GLN A 156 -45.11 -17.16 -7.70
CA GLN A 156 -46.02 -18.05 -6.96
C GLN A 156 -47.42 -17.46 -6.84
N ARG A 157 -47.55 -16.16 -6.54
CA ARG A 157 -48.83 -15.45 -6.50
C ARG A 157 -49.53 -15.46 -7.86
N ARG A 158 -48.80 -15.25 -8.96
CA ARG A 158 -49.35 -15.34 -10.32
C ARG A 158 -49.85 -16.76 -10.63
N LYS A 159 -49.08 -17.79 -10.27
CA LYS A 159 -49.47 -19.20 -10.48
C LYS A 159 -50.75 -19.54 -9.71
N MET A 160 -50.81 -19.22 -8.42
CA MET A 160 -52.03 -19.44 -7.60
C MET A 160 -53.26 -18.69 -8.13
N ARG A 161 -53.09 -17.45 -8.64
CA ARG A 161 -54.18 -16.69 -9.27
C ARG A 161 -54.67 -17.35 -10.55
N GLN A 162 -53.76 -17.82 -11.41
CA GLN A 162 -54.12 -18.52 -12.63
C GLN A 162 -54.88 -19.82 -12.33
N GLU A 163 -54.41 -20.62 -11.38
CA GLU A 163 -55.08 -21.85 -10.94
C GLU A 163 -56.50 -21.56 -10.44
N ARG A 164 -56.68 -20.58 -9.55
CA ARG A 164 -58.02 -20.17 -9.07
C ARG A 164 -58.95 -19.67 -10.18
N SER A 165 -58.41 -18.94 -11.16
CA SER A 165 -59.20 -18.43 -12.29
C SER A 165 -59.64 -19.54 -13.25
N LYS A 166 -58.83 -20.60 -13.41
CA LYS A 166 -59.16 -21.77 -14.23
C LYS A 166 -60.24 -22.62 -13.55
N SER A 167 -60.14 -22.85 -12.25
CA SER A 167 -61.17 -23.59 -11.49
C SER A 167 -62.54 -22.91 -11.54
N ARG A 168 -62.59 -21.57 -11.53
CA ARG A 168 -63.84 -20.79 -11.62
C ARG A 168 -64.49 -20.72 -13.00
N ARG A 169 -63.80 -21.15 -14.07
CA ARG A 169 -64.31 -21.18 -15.44
C ARG A 169 -64.69 -22.58 -15.92
N GLY A 170 -64.48 -23.60 -15.07
CA GLY A 170 -64.74 -25.01 -15.37
C GLY A 170 -66.01 -25.58 -14.73
N GLU A 171 -66.83 -24.73 -14.08
CA GLU A 171 -68.22 -25.01 -13.68
C GLU A 171 -69.17 -24.26 -14.63
#